data_AF-A0A3C1NCG2-F1
#
_entry.id   AF-A0A3C1NCG2-F1
#
_cell.length_a   1.000
_cell.length_b   1.000
_cell.length_c   1.000
_cell.angle_alpha   90.00
_cell.angle_beta   90.00
_cell.angle_gamma   90.00
#
_symmetry.space_group_name_H-M   'P 1'
#
loop_
_entity.id
_entity.type
_entity.pdbx_description
1 polymer ?
#
loop_
_entity_poly.entity_id
_entity_poly.type
_entity_poly.pdbx_seq_one_letter_code
_entity_poly.pdbx_strand_id
1 'polypeptide(L)'
;QTEADVQALMQKILDGYGAGIQVTQVQLQKVDPPLQVIDAFRDVQAARADQERLQNEAQAYANRIIPEAKGEAERILQAAQGYRDQVIAESKG
;
A
#
# COMPACT_ATOMS: atom_id res chain seq x y z
N GLN A 1 0.13 1.90 32.16
CA GLN A 1 -1.16 1.86 32.90
C GLN A 1 -1.45 0.46 33.45
N THR A 2 -1.07 -0.62 32.75
CA THR A 2 -1.39 -1.99 33.17
C THR A 2 -0.74 -2.49 34.47
N GLU A 3 0.49 -2.07 34.80
CA GLU A 3 1.21 -2.65 35.96
C GLU A 3 0.64 -2.21 37.31
N ALA A 4 0.27 -0.93 37.44
CA ALA A 4 -0.30 -0.36 38.66
C ALA A 4 -1.69 -0.95 38.99
N ASP A 5 -2.51 -1.19 37.97
CA ASP A 5 -3.83 -1.79 38.14
C ASP A 5 -3.74 -3.25 38.60
N VAL A 6 -2.78 -4.01 38.05
CA VAL A 6 -2.51 -5.40 38.46
C VAL A 6 -1.96 -5.45 39.88
N GLN A 7 -1.07 -4.53 40.24
CA GLN A 7 -0.56 -4.40 41.61
C GLN A 7 -1.67 -4.12 42.62
N ALA A 8 -2.55 -3.16 42.32
CA ALA A 8 -3.67 -2.82 43.18
C ALA A 8 -4.65 -3.99 43.37
N LEU A 9 -4.93 -4.74 42.29
CA LEU A 9 -5.79 -5.92 42.36
C LEU A 9 -5.16 -7.04 43.20
N MET A 10 -3.87 -7.33 43.01
CA MET A 10 -3.17 -8.36 43.77
C MET A 10 -3.09 -8.01 45.26
N GLN A 11 -2.78 -6.76 45.60
CA GLN A 11 -2.76 -6.30 46.98
C GLN A 11 -4.14 -6.47 47.64
N LYS A 12 -5.22 -6.07 46.94
CA LYS A 12 -6.59 -6.21 47.45
C LYS A 12 -6.98 -7.67 47.73
N ILE A 13 -6.53 -8.62 46.89
CA ILE A 13 -6.79 -10.04 47.08
C ILE A 13 -6.03 -10.57 48.31
N LEU A 14 -4.74 -10.23 48.44
CA LEU A 14 -3.90 -10.68 49.55
C LEU A 14 -4.34 -10.08 50.89
N ASP A 15 -4.78 -8.83 50.90
CA ASP A 15 -5.38 -8.17 52.06
C ASP A 15 -6.70 -8.85 52.46
N GLY A 16 -7.51 -9.26 51.47
CA GLY A 16 -8.76 -10.01 51.70
C GLY A 16 -8.53 -11.39 52.32
N TYR A 17 -7.39 -12.02 52.04
CA TYR A 17 -6.97 -13.27 52.69
C TYR A 17 -6.29 -13.07 54.04
N GLY A 18 -6.07 -11.81 54.48
CA GLY A 18 -5.39 -11.51 55.74
C GLY A 18 -3.92 -11.93 55.76
N ALA A 19 -3.28 -12.03 54.60
CA ALA A 19 -1.95 -12.65 54.46
C ALA A 19 -0.81 -11.81 55.09
N GLY A 20 -1.04 -10.53 55.37
CA GLY A 20 -0.03 -9.62 55.95
C GLY A 20 1.14 -9.31 55.00
N ILE A 21 0.95 -9.52 53.69
CA ILE A 21 1.97 -9.40 52.65
C ILE A 21 1.74 -8.10 51.87
N GLN A 22 2.80 -7.30 51.70
CA GLN A 22 2.78 -6.08 50.90
C GLN A 22 3.49 -6.29 49.56
N VAL A 23 2.78 -6.06 48.45
CA VAL A 23 3.26 -6.16 47.07
C VAL A 23 4.02 -4.88 46.72
N THR A 24 5.35 -4.96 46.70
CA THR A 24 6.25 -3.82 46.42
C THR A 24 6.39 -3.51 44.93
N GLN A 25 6.40 -4.53 44.07
CA GLN A 25 6.54 -4.38 42.62
C GLN A 25 5.91 -5.56 41.89
N VAL A 26 5.16 -5.27 40.81
CA VAL A 26 4.66 -6.29 39.89
C VAL A 26 5.41 -6.16 38.58
N GLN A 27 6.25 -7.14 38.27
CA GLN A 27 6.88 -7.24 36.97
C GLN A 27 6.00 -8.11 36.07
N LEU A 28 5.26 -7.49 35.15
CA LEU A 28 4.61 -8.25 34.09
C LEU A 28 5.70 -8.87 33.21
N GLN A 29 5.90 -10.18 33.31
CA GLN A 29 6.71 -10.88 32.34
C GLN A 29 6.03 -10.71 30.98
N LYS A 30 6.72 -10.07 30.04
CA LYS A 30 6.25 -9.94 28.66
C LYS A 30 5.98 -11.35 28.14
N VAL A 31 4.71 -11.70 28.02
CA VAL A 31 4.31 -12.87 27.24
C VAL A 31 4.57 -12.46 25.79
N ASP A 32 5.61 -13.05 25.19
CA ASP A 32 5.90 -12.84 23.77
C ASP A 32 4.64 -13.18 22.95
N PRO A 33 4.13 -12.25 22.13
CA PRO A 33 2.97 -12.53 21.28
C PRO A 33 3.29 -13.74 20.38
N PRO A 34 2.34 -14.66 20.15
CA PRO A 34 2.56 -15.77 19.24
C PRO A 34 2.95 -15.22 17.86
N LEU A 35 3.97 -15.82 17.24
CA LEU A 35 4.58 -15.39 15.96
C LEU A 35 3.57 -15.24 14.80
N GLN A 36 2.35 -15.77 14.95
CA GLN A 36 1.27 -15.79 13.98
C GLN A 36 0.66 -14.42 13.67
N VAL A 37 0.91 -13.39 14.49
CA VAL A 37 0.35 -12.03 14.28
C VAL A 37 1.27 -11.13 13.46
N ILE A 38 2.50 -11.55 13.14
CA ILE A 38 3.43 -10.74 12.34
C ILE A 38 3.12 -10.86 10.84
N ASP A 39 2.67 -12.03 10.38
CA ASP A 39 2.44 -12.28 8.96
C ASP A 39 1.22 -11.52 8.42
N ALA A 40 0.11 -11.47 9.17
CA ALA A 40 -1.10 -10.77 8.74
C ALA A 40 -0.91 -9.24 8.58
N PHE A 41 -0.04 -8.61 9.38
CA PHE A 41 0.27 -7.18 9.22
C PHE A 41 1.24 -6.92 8.06
N ARG A 42 2.18 -7.85 7.80
CA ARG A 42 3.07 -7.77 6.63
C ARG A 42 2.31 -7.95 5.33
N ASP A 43 1.31 -8.82 5.31
CA ASP A 43 0.51 -9.09 4.12
C ASP A 43 -0.34 -7.89 3.69
N VAL A 44 -0.98 -7.19 4.64
CA VAL A 44 -1.78 -6.00 4.29
C VAL A 44 -0.91 -4.87 3.73
N GLN A 45 0.29 -4.68 4.28
CA GLN A 45 1.22 -3.66 3.78
C GLN A 45 1.80 -4.03 2.42
N ALA A 46 2.16 -5.31 2.22
CA ALA A 46 2.61 -5.81 0.93
C ALA A 46 1.52 -5.67 -0.15
N ALA A 47 0.27 -6.03 0.18
CA ALA A 47 -0.87 -5.92 -0.73
C ALA A 47 -1.16 -4.46 -1.13
N ARG A 48 -1.03 -3.50 -0.20
CA ARG A 48 -1.20 -2.06 -0.49
C ARG A 48 -0.10 -1.57 -1.44
N ALA A 49 1.15 -1.90 -1.16
CA ALA A 49 2.27 -1.53 -2.00
C ALA A 49 2.16 -2.11 -3.42
N ASP A 50 1.74 -3.38 -3.55
CA ASP A 50 1.50 -4.00 -4.84
C ASP A 50 0.33 -3.37 -5.60
N GLN A 51 -0.76 -3.03 -4.91
CA GLN A 51 -1.88 -2.33 -5.54
C GLN A 51 -1.47 -0.96 -6.10
N GLU A 52 -0.71 -0.18 -5.33
CA GLU A 52 -0.20 1.12 -5.78
C GLU A 52 0.77 0.95 -6.96
N ARG A 53 1.65 -0.04 -6.91
CA ARG A 53 2.57 -0.36 -8.02
C ARG A 53 1.81 -0.69 -9.29
N LEU A 54 0.81 -1.59 -9.22
CA LEU A 54 0.01 -1.99 -10.38
C LEU A 54 -0.80 -0.82 -10.97
N GLN A 55 -1.36 0.05 -10.13
CA GLN A 55 -2.04 1.25 -10.62
C GLN A 55 -1.08 2.20 -11.35
N ASN A 56 0.10 2.43 -10.79
CA ASN A 56 1.10 3.31 -11.39
C ASN A 56 1.61 2.73 -12.73
N GLU A 57 1.87 1.43 -12.80
CA GLU A 57 2.25 0.74 -14.03
C GLU A 57 1.16 0.83 -15.10
N ALA A 58 -0.10 0.60 -14.74
CA ALA A 58 -1.23 0.71 -15.65
C ALA A 58 -1.42 2.14 -16.16
N GLN A 59 -1.31 3.14 -15.28
CA GLN A 59 -1.42 4.55 -15.67
C GLN A 59 -0.26 4.97 -16.58
N ALA A 60 0.97 4.55 -16.27
CA ALA A 60 2.14 4.80 -17.11
C ALA A 60 1.99 4.16 -18.49
N TYR A 61 1.48 2.93 -18.55
CA TYR A 61 1.21 2.23 -19.81
C TYR A 61 0.16 2.96 -20.66
N ALA A 62 -0.96 3.38 -20.05
CA ALA A 62 -1.99 4.16 -20.74
C ALA A 62 -1.45 5.51 -21.23
N ASN A 63 -0.69 6.22 -20.38
CA ASN A 63 -0.04 7.48 -20.72
C ASN A 63 1.00 7.34 -21.83
N ARG A 64 1.56 6.13 -22.05
CA ARG A 64 2.49 5.85 -23.15
C ARG A 64 1.75 5.51 -24.44
N ILE A 65 0.80 4.58 -24.38
CA ILE A 65 0.14 4.05 -25.59
C ILE A 65 -0.81 5.05 -26.22
N ILE A 66 -1.58 5.80 -25.43
CA ILE A 66 -2.60 6.70 -26.00
C ILE A 66 -1.96 7.81 -26.86
N PRO A 67 -0.91 8.52 -26.40
CA PRO A 67 -0.22 9.51 -27.24
C PRO A 67 0.51 8.89 -28.43
N GLU A 68 1.15 7.72 -28.25
CA GLU A 68 1.86 7.03 -29.32
C GLU A 68 0.90 6.64 -30.46
N ALA A 69 -0.24 6.03 -30.12
CA ALA A 69 -1.26 5.67 -31.09
C ALA A 69 -1.86 6.89 -31.80
N LYS A 70 -2.09 8.01 -31.08
CA LYS A 70 -2.56 9.26 -31.69
C LYS A 70 -1.53 9.86 -32.64
N GLY A 71 -0.27 9.90 -32.24
CA GLY A 71 0.81 10.42 -33.08
C GLY A 71 1.02 9.58 -34.35
N GLU A 72 0.86 8.26 -34.26
CA GLU A 72 0.93 7.39 -35.44
C GLU A 72 -0.26 7.60 -36.38
N ALA A 73 -1.47 7.73 -35.83
CA ALA A 73 -2.66 8.04 -36.62
C ALA A 73 -2.52 9.39 -37.36
N GLU A 74 -2.04 10.43 -36.68
CA GLU A 74 -1.78 11.74 -37.29
C GLU A 74 -0.72 11.67 -38.37
N ARG A 75 0.37 10.91 -38.16
CA ARG A 75 1.43 10.69 -39.15
C ARG A 75 0.89 10.05 -40.43
N ILE A 76 0.07 9.01 -40.30
CA ILE A 76 -0.55 8.33 -41.45
C ILE A 76 -1.46 9.28 -42.22
N LEU A 77 -2.28 10.07 -41.51
CA LEU A 77 -3.17 11.06 -42.14
C LEU A 77 -2.39 12.15 -42.89
N GLN A 78 -1.34 12.69 -42.28
CA GLN A 78 -0.48 13.69 -42.92
C GLN A 78 0.24 13.12 -44.14
N ALA A 79 0.75 11.89 -44.07
CA ALA A 79 1.38 11.23 -45.20
C ALA A 79 0.40 11.01 -46.36
N ALA A 80 -0.84 10.59 -46.06
CA ALA A 80 -1.89 10.42 -47.06
C ALA A 80 -2.31 11.74 -47.71
N GLN A 81 -2.42 12.82 -46.92
CA GLN A 81 -2.71 14.16 -47.44
C GLN A 81 -1.57 14.68 -48.33
N GLY A 82 -0.32 14.58 -47.87
CA GLY A 82 0.84 14.99 -48.65
C GLY A 82 0.95 14.22 -49.98
N TYR A 83 0.71 12.91 -49.96
CA TYR A 83 0.67 12.11 -51.19
C TYR A 83 -0.44 12.56 -52.15
N ARG A 84 -1.66 12.80 -51.64
CA ARG A 84 -2.77 13.30 -52.44
C ARG A 84 -2.43 14.65 -53.09
N ASP A 85 -1.88 15.58 -52.31
CA ASP A 85 -1.53 16.91 -52.79
C ASP A 85 -0.41 16.86 -53.83
N GLN A 86 0.59 16.00 -53.63
CA GLN A 86 1.64 15.74 -54.62
C GLN A 86 1.06 15.21 -55.94
N VAL A 87 0.17 14.21 -55.89
CA VAL A 87 -0.47 13.65 -57.09
C VAL A 87 -1.31 14.70 -57.83
N ILE A 88 -2.03 15.55 -57.11
CA ILE A 88 -2.82 16.65 -57.70
C ILE A 88 -1.90 17.69 -58.34
N ALA A 89 -0.80 18.05 -57.68
CA ALA A 89 0.16 19.01 -58.21
C ALA A 89 0.82 18.51 -59.49
N GLU A 90 1.22 17.24 -59.52
CA GLU A 90 1.80 16.59 -60.71
C GLU A 90 0.80 16.50 -61.86
N SER A 91 -0.49 16.28 -61.57
CA SER A 91 -1.55 16.21 -62.59
C SER A 91 -1.95 17.58 -63.15
N LYS A 92 -1.61 18.68 -62.45
CA LYS A 92 -1.90 20.07 -62.89
C LYS A 92 -0.69 20.76 -63.52
N GLY A 93 0.49 20.15 -63.44
CA GLY A 93 1.75 20.63 -64.01
C GLY A 93 1.92 20.27 -65.48
#